data_AF-A0A2V6CQ57-F1
#
_entry.id   AF-A0A2V6CQ57-F1
#
_cell.length_a   1.000
_cell.length_b   1.000
_cell.length_c   1.000
_cell.angle_alpha   90.00
_cell.angle_beta   90.00
_cell.angle_gamma   90.00
#
_symmetry.space_group_name_H-M   'P 1'
#
loop_
_entity.id
_entity.type
_entity.pdbx_description
1 polymer ?
#
loop_
_entity_poly.entity_id
_entity_poly.type
_entity_poly.pdbx_seq_one_letter_code
_entity_poly.pdbx_strand_id
1 'polypeptide(L)'
;DWDQHAIAVAREDANENETYVAADVEVELGAALRSIASPTDEGNCVVIVDPPATGLNKMILETLIENQSTHLIYVSCNPATLARDLATLKETFRIDSITPLDMFPQTAGIEVAVHLDSLSVNK
;
A
#
# COMPACT_ATOMS: atom_id res chain seq x y z
N ASP A 1 5.67 12.43 -0.48
CA ASP A 1 5.36 13.37 0.61
C ASP A 1 5.54 14.80 0.09
N TRP A 2 4.75 15.75 0.55
CA TRP A 2 4.84 17.17 0.17
C TRP A 2 5.47 18.03 1.28
N ASP A 3 5.56 17.51 2.50
CA ASP A 3 6.21 18.20 3.62
C ASP A 3 7.74 18.02 3.56
N GLN A 4 8.45 19.13 3.39
CA GLN A 4 9.91 19.14 3.31
C GLN A 4 10.58 18.67 4.60
N HIS A 5 9.95 18.88 5.76
CA HIS A 5 10.48 18.41 7.03
C HIS A 5 10.35 16.90 7.15
N ALA A 6 9.18 16.34 6.83
CA ALA A 6 8.96 14.90 6.83
C ALA A 6 9.92 14.18 5.86
N ILE A 7 10.12 14.74 4.66
CA ILE A 7 11.10 14.23 3.68
C ILE A 7 12.52 14.23 4.26
N ALA A 8 12.92 15.30 4.94
CA ALA A 8 14.27 15.42 5.50
C ALA A 8 14.51 14.38 6.61
N VAL A 9 13.57 14.24 7.55
CA VAL A 9 13.64 13.27 8.64
C VAL A 9 13.68 11.84 8.09
N ALA A 10 12.80 11.50 7.14
CA ALA A 10 12.77 10.17 6.55
C ALA A 10 14.07 9.80 5.81
N ARG A 11 14.80 10.79 5.27
CA ARG A 11 16.11 10.58 4.65
C ARG A 11 17.24 10.46 5.66
N GLU A 12 17.15 11.16 6.78
CA GLU A 12 18.14 11.09 7.85
C GLU A 12 18.09 9.75 8.59
N ASP A 13 16.89 9.21 8.80
CA ASP A 13 16.67 7.95 9.50
C ASP A 13 16.92 6.70 8.62
N ALA A 14 17.09 6.87 7.31
CA ALA A 14 17.25 5.77 6.37
C ALA A 14 18.57 5.01 6.59
N ASN A 15 18.48 3.69 6.71
CA ASN A 15 19.67 2.82 6.79
C ASN A 15 20.07 2.21 5.43
N GLU A 16 21.12 1.40 5.40
CA GLU A 16 21.67 0.78 4.18
C GLU A 16 20.71 -0.17 3.44
N ASN A 17 19.64 -0.62 4.09
CA ASN A 17 18.61 -1.48 3.50
C ASN A 17 17.37 -0.68 3.04
N GLU A 18 17.39 0.64 3.18
CA GLU A 18 16.25 1.51 2.91
C GLU A 18 16.58 2.48 1.79
N THR A 19 15.67 2.58 0.82
CA THR A 19 15.76 3.58 -0.25
C THR A 19 14.55 4.49 -0.16
N TYR A 20 14.79 5.75 0.18
CA TYR A 20 13.74 6.75 0.25
C TYR A 20 13.59 7.49 -1.08
N VAL A 21 12.37 7.49 -1.62
CA VAL A 21 12.03 8.18 -2.88
C VAL A 21 10.97 9.24 -2.59
N ALA A 22 11.35 10.52 -2.73
CA ALA A 22 10.40 11.64 -2.72
C ALA A 22 10.02 11.99 -4.16
N ALA A 23 8.89 11.45 -4.62
CA ALA A 23 8.34 11.67 -5.95
C ALA A 23 6.83 11.40 -5.96
N ASP A 24 6.20 11.64 -7.10
CA ASP A 24 4.81 11.26 -7.35
C ASP A 24 4.69 9.73 -7.45
N VAL A 25 3.85 9.14 -6.60
CA VAL A 25 3.71 7.69 -6.50
C VAL A 25 3.17 7.08 -7.80
N GLU A 26 2.34 7.82 -8.52
CA GLU A 26 1.78 7.45 -9.82
C GLU A 26 2.86 7.23 -10.88
N VAL A 27 4.01 7.90 -10.74
CA VAL A 27 5.12 7.82 -11.69
C VAL A 27 6.10 6.72 -11.28
N GLU A 28 6.43 6.63 -9.99
CA GLU A 28 7.52 5.77 -9.52
C GLU A 28 7.10 4.34 -9.14
N LEU A 29 5.85 4.14 -8.69
CA LEU A 29 5.41 2.86 -8.10
C LEU A 29 5.67 1.67 -9.01
N GLY A 30 5.31 1.78 -10.30
CA GLY A 30 5.50 0.67 -11.23
C GLY A 30 6.97 0.31 -11.43
N ALA A 31 7.86 1.30 -11.50
CA ALA A 31 9.29 1.06 -11.65
C ALA A 31 9.88 0.41 -10.38
N ALA A 32 9.47 0.89 -9.20
CA ALA A 32 9.88 0.34 -7.92
C ALA A 32 9.41 -1.11 -7.72
N LEU A 33 8.16 -1.43 -8.04
CA LEU A 33 7.65 -2.80 -7.92
C LEU A 33 8.39 -3.77 -8.87
N ARG A 34 8.71 -3.33 -10.10
CA ARG A 34 9.48 -4.14 -11.04
C ARG A 34 10.94 -4.35 -10.65
N SER A 35 11.56 -3.40 -9.96
CA SER A 35 12.94 -3.57 -9.50
C SER A 35 13.03 -4.53 -8.31
N ILE A 36 11.99 -4.56 -7.47
CA ILE A 36 11.89 -5.47 -6.32
C ILE A 36 11.46 -6.88 -6.75
N ALA A 37 10.59 -6.99 -7.76
CA ALA A 37 10.17 -8.27 -8.32
C ALA A 37 11.28 -8.90 -9.18
N SER A 38 12.30 -9.48 -8.53
CA SER A 38 13.30 -10.31 -9.21
C SER A 38 12.68 -11.66 -9.62
N PRO A 39 12.92 -12.15 -10.86
CA PRO A 39 12.42 -13.45 -11.30
C PRO A 39 13.04 -14.66 -10.58
N THR A 40 14.06 -14.45 -9.72
CA THR A 40 14.78 -15.50 -9.00
C THR A 40 14.45 -15.57 -7.51
N ASP A 41 13.76 -14.56 -6.98
CA ASP A 41 13.29 -14.56 -5.59
C ASP A 41 11.84 -15.03 -5.61
N GLU A 42 11.55 -16.16 -4.97
CA GLU A 42 10.19 -16.68 -4.86
C GLU A 42 9.35 -15.69 -4.02
N GLY A 43 8.81 -14.67 -4.69
CA GLY A 43 7.56 -14.00 -4.36
C GLY A 43 7.37 -13.67 -2.88
N ASN A 44 8.21 -12.79 -2.32
CA ASN A 44 7.94 -12.21 -1.01
C ASN A 44 8.01 -10.67 -1.03
N CYS A 45 7.35 -10.08 -2.04
CA CYS A 45 7.12 -8.64 -2.07
C CYS A 45 5.90 -8.30 -1.22
N VAL A 46 6.07 -7.43 -0.23
CA VAL A 46 4.99 -6.86 0.57
C VAL A 46 4.89 -5.38 0.24
N VAL A 47 3.69 -4.94 -0.11
CA VAL A 47 3.40 -3.52 -0.34
C VAL A 47 2.54 -3.02 0.81
N ILE A 48 2.87 -1.85 1.35
CA ILE A 48 2.06 -1.16 2.35
C ILE A 48 1.61 0.16 1.74
N VAL A 49 0.31 0.46 1.82
CA VAL A 49 -0.27 1.73 1.37
C VAL A 49 -1.03 2.38 2.50
N ASP A 50 -0.78 3.67 2.70
CA ASP A 50 -1.49 4.55 3.63
C ASP A 50 -1.89 5.84 2.88
N PRO A 51 -2.96 5.79 2.05
CA PRO A 51 -3.37 6.91 1.24
C PRO A 51 -4.14 7.97 2.04
N PRO A 52 -4.30 9.20 1.49
CA PRO A 52 -5.21 10.18 2.07
C PRO A 52 -6.65 9.65 2.13
N ALA A 53 -7.53 10.34 2.87
CA ALA A 53 -8.93 9.96 3.08
C ALA A 53 -9.78 9.79 1.78
N THR A 54 -9.27 10.21 0.62
CA THR A 54 -9.87 9.96 -0.69
C THR A 54 -9.64 8.54 -1.23
N GLY A 55 -8.79 7.75 -0.57
CA GLY A 55 -8.32 6.44 -1.02
C GLY A 55 -7.27 6.54 -2.13
N LEU A 56 -6.98 5.39 -2.75
CA LEU A 56 -6.10 5.29 -3.91
C LEU A 56 -6.80 5.81 -5.16
N ASN A 57 -6.03 6.44 -6.05
CA ASN A 57 -6.53 6.77 -7.36
C ASN A 57 -6.50 5.53 -8.28
N LYS A 58 -7.19 5.65 -9.42
CA LYS A 58 -7.33 4.56 -10.39
C LYS A 58 -6.00 4.07 -10.95
N MET A 59 -5.05 4.97 -11.24
CA MET A 59 -3.76 4.63 -11.83
C MET A 59 -2.90 3.80 -10.85
N ILE A 60 -2.93 4.14 -9.56
CA ILE A 60 -2.24 3.37 -8.52
C ILE A 60 -2.88 1.98 -8.37
N LEU A 61 -4.21 1.90 -8.33
CA LEU A 61 -4.92 0.62 -8.28
C LEU A 61 -4.56 -0.28 -9.46
N GLU A 62 -4.57 0.26 -10.69
CA GLU A 62 -4.17 -0.47 -11.89
C GLU A 62 -2.71 -0.94 -11.80
N THR A 63 -1.81 -0.08 -11.34
CA THR A 63 -0.39 -0.42 -11.18
C THR A 63 -0.17 -1.57 -10.19
N LEU A 64 -0.90 -1.58 -9.06
CA LEU A 64 -0.85 -2.66 -8.06
C LEU A 64 -1.40 -3.98 -8.61
N ILE A 65 -2.44 -3.92 -9.45
CA ILE A 65 -3.05 -5.09 -10.11
C ILE A 65 -2.12 -5.68 -11.16
N GLU A 66 -1.41 -4.84 -11.92
CA GLU A 66 -0.48 -5.25 -12.97
C GLU A 66 0.85 -5.79 -12.42
N ASN A 67 1.36 -5.20 -11.32
CA ASN A 67 2.65 -5.53 -10.73
C ASN A 67 2.43 -6.23 -9.37
N GLN A 68 1.67 -7.34 -9.40
CA GLN A 68 1.18 -8.05 -8.21
C GLN A 68 2.30 -8.34 -7.20
N SER A 69 2.16 -7.80 -6.00
CA SER A 69 2.92 -8.21 -4.83
C SER A 69 2.32 -9.50 -4.23
N THR A 70 3.06 -10.17 -3.36
CA THR A 70 2.57 -11.34 -2.62
C THR A 70 1.53 -10.94 -1.59
N HIS A 71 1.83 -9.86 -0.87
CA HIS A 71 0.97 -9.28 0.14
C HIS A 71 0.78 -7.78 -0.11
N LEU A 72 -0.42 -7.29 0.18
CA LEU A 72 -0.76 -5.87 0.19
C LEU A 72 -1.41 -5.53 1.55
N ILE A 73 -0.80 -4.62 2.29
CA ILE A 73 -1.36 -4.06 3.52
C ILE A 73 -1.91 -2.68 3.18
N TYR A 74 -3.23 -2.52 3.33
CA TYR A 74 -3.92 -1.26 3.09
C TYR A 74 -4.34 -0.67 4.44
N VAL A 75 -3.80 0.49 4.79
CA VAL A 75 -4.18 1.30 5.95
C VAL A 75 -5.13 2.41 5.50
N SER A 76 -6.22 2.65 6.22
CA SER A 76 -7.19 3.68 5.85
C SER A 76 -7.99 4.24 7.02
N CYS A 77 -8.02 5.57 7.09
CA CYS A 77 -8.87 6.33 8.01
C CYS A 77 -10.31 6.51 7.52
N ASN A 78 -10.66 6.02 6.31
CA ASN A 78 -11.99 6.18 5.71
C ASN A 78 -12.55 4.86 5.16
N PRO A 79 -13.44 4.19 5.90
CA PRO A 79 -14.02 2.90 5.50
C PRO A 79 -14.75 2.93 4.14
N ALA A 80 -15.32 4.08 3.74
CA ALA A 80 -16.08 4.17 2.50
C ALA A 80 -15.18 4.10 1.25
N THR A 81 -14.07 4.84 1.25
CA THR A 81 -13.10 4.80 0.15
C THR A 81 -12.27 3.52 0.17
N LEU A 82 -11.98 2.98 1.36
CA LEU A 82 -11.40 1.65 1.51
C LEU A 82 -12.28 0.59 0.82
N ALA A 83 -13.58 0.56 1.10
CA ALA A 83 -14.50 -0.41 0.49
C ALA A 83 -14.55 -0.30 -1.05
N ARG A 84 -14.51 0.93 -1.60
CA ARG A 84 -14.42 1.16 -3.06
C ARG A 84 -13.16 0.54 -3.66
N ASP A 85 -12.02 0.76 -3.01
CA ASP A 85 -10.73 0.32 -3.51
C ASP A 85 -10.61 -1.21 -3.41
N LEU A 86 -11.02 -1.80 -2.29
CA LEU A 86 -11.08 -3.26 -2.10
C LEU A 86 -11.97 -3.94 -3.14
N ALA A 87 -13.09 -3.30 -3.55
CA ALA A 87 -13.95 -3.83 -4.59
C ALA A 87 -13.26 -3.92 -5.96
N THR A 88 -12.24 -3.09 -6.21
CA THR A 88 -11.41 -3.12 -7.42
C THR A 88 -10.28 -4.14 -7.29
N LEU A 89 -9.63 -4.21 -6.12
CA LEU A 89 -8.51 -5.12 -5.85
C LEU A 89 -8.92 -6.60 -5.77
N LYS A 90 -10.20 -6.91 -5.54
CA LYS A 90 -10.72 -8.28 -5.39
C LYS A 90 -10.45 -9.22 -6.58
N GLU A 91 -10.15 -8.68 -7.77
CA GLU A 91 -9.88 -9.50 -8.96
C GLU A 91 -8.50 -10.17 -8.91
N THR A 92 -7.57 -9.62 -8.13
CA THR A 92 -6.19 -10.08 -8.00
C THR A 92 -5.80 -10.46 -6.58
N PHE A 93 -6.48 -9.89 -5.59
CA PHE A 93 -6.21 -10.16 -4.18
C PHE A 93 -7.43 -10.73 -3.45
N ARG A 94 -7.17 -11.59 -2.47
CA ARG A 94 -8.14 -12.03 -1.47
C ARG A 94 -7.91 -11.25 -0.17
N ILE A 95 -8.98 -10.82 0.49
CA ILE A 95 -8.90 -10.31 1.86
C ILE A 95 -8.57 -11.47 2.79
N ASP A 96 -7.44 -11.39 3.48
CA ASP A 96 -7.06 -12.31 4.55
C ASP A 96 -7.66 -11.85 5.88
N SER A 97 -7.44 -10.58 6.24
CA SER A 97 -7.97 -10.01 7.47
C SER A 97 -8.31 -8.51 7.36
N ILE A 98 -9.22 -8.06 8.21
CA ILE A 98 -9.60 -6.65 8.39
C ILE A 98 -9.55 -6.35 9.88
N THR A 99 -8.73 -5.38 10.28
CA THR A 99 -8.52 -4.98 11.68
C THR A 99 -8.84 -3.50 11.86
N PRO A 100 -10.00 -3.16 12.45
CA PRO A 100 -10.28 -1.80 12.90
C PRO A 100 -9.44 -1.44 14.12
N LEU A 101 -8.94 -0.22 14.17
CA LEU A 101 -8.08 0.34 15.21
C LEU A 101 -8.67 1.68 15.68
N ASP A 102 -9.04 1.75 16.97
CA ASP A 102 -9.49 2.99 17.61
C ASP A 102 -8.28 3.85 18.02
N MET A 103 -7.72 4.56 17.04
CA MET A 103 -6.65 5.54 17.27
C MET A 103 -7.17 6.88 17.81
N PHE A 104 -8.48 7.10 17.76
CA PHE A 104 -9.11 8.37 18.11
C PHE A 104 -10.33 8.16 19.04
N PRO A 105 -10.10 7.74 20.30
CA PRO A 105 -11.19 7.45 21.23
C PRO A 105 -12.13 8.64 21.40
N GLN A 106 -13.42 8.36 21.54
CA GLN A 106 -14.49 9.36 21.69
C GLN A 106 -14.71 10.24 20.45
N THR A 107 -14.19 9.84 19.29
CA THR A 107 -14.50 10.46 18.00
C THR A 107 -15.25 9.48 17.09
N ALA A 108 -15.67 9.95 15.92
CA ALA A 108 -16.20 9.08 14.87
C ALA A 108 -15.09 8.48 13.98
N GLY A 109 -13.83 8.88 14.18
CA GLY A 109 -12.71 8.41 13.38
C GLY A 109 -12.37 6.95 13.70
N ILE A 110 -12.05 6.18 12.65
CA ILE A 110 -11.60 4.80 12.76
C ILE A 110 -10.48 4.58 11.76
N GLU A 111 -9.39 3.98 12.21
CA GLU A 111 -8.33 3.51 11.33
C GLU A 111 -8.58 2.03 11.02
N VAL A 112 -8.35 1.58 9.79
CA VAL A 112 -8.56 0.19 9.41
C VAL A 112 -7.35 -0.33 8.64
N ALA A 113 -6.74 -1.39 9.15
CA ALA A 113 -5.71 -2.13 8.44
C ALA A 113 -6.33 -3.37 7.78
N VAL A 114 -6.10 -3.53 6.48
CA VAL A 114 -6.55 -4.69 5.70
C VAL A 114 -5.35 -5.40 5.14
N HIS A 115 -5.27 -6.71 5.39
CA HIS A 115 -4.26 -7.58 4.79
C HIS A 115 -4.89 -8.34 3.63
N LEU A 116 -4.28 -8.18 2.47
CA LEU A 116 -4.64 -8.79 1.19
C LEU A 116 -3.54 -9.77 0.75
N ASP A 117 -3.94 -10.97 0.36
CA ASP A 117 -3.06 -11.99 -0.23
C ASP A 117 -3.30 -12.11 -1.73
N SER A 118 -2.22 -12.21 -2.49
CA SER A 118 -2.32 -12.43 -3.93
C SER A 118 -2.95 -13.79 -4.24
N LEU A 119 -3.85 -13.79 -5.23
CA LEU A 119 -4.48 -15.01 -5.73
C LEU A 119 -3.51 -15.89 -6.55
N SER A 120 -2.42 -15.32 -7.07
CA SER A 120 -1.45 -16.04 -7.90
C SER A 120 -0.46 -16.88 -7.09
N VAL A 121 -0.23 -16.53 -5.82
CA VAL A 121 0.72 -17.24 -4.92
C VAL A 121 0.08 -18.47 -4.25
N ASN A 122 -1.25 -18.56 -4.22
CA ASN A 122 -2.00 -19.68 -3.64
C ASN A 122 -2.35 -20.78 -4.67
N LYS A 123 -1.54 -20.96 -5.73
CA LYS A 123 -1.79 -21.91 -6.82
C LYS A 123 -0.69 -22.95 -6.97
#